data_AF-A0A529MAJ6-F1
#
_entry.id   AF-A0A529MAJ6-F1
#
_cell.length_a   1.000
_cell.length_b   1.000
_cell.length_c   1.000
_cell.angle_alpha   90.00
_cell.angle_beta   90.00
_cell.angle_gamma   90.00
#
_symmetry.space_group_name_H-M   'P 1'
#
loop_
_entity.id
_entity.type
_entity.pdbx_description
1 polymer ?
#
loop_
_entity_poly.entity_id
_entity_poly.type
_entity_poly.pdbx_seq_one_letter_code
_entity_poly.pdbx_strand_id
1 'polypeptide(L)'
;PQERIANLEVLVRQSPFVSVVDPPALQQRHDMMRIKIAAYMQGQAAVARLMRKNPTSLASRYGDAQQTYLYGNPGAALTKTAALIKEQPKNPYFQELRGDILMKANKPKDAADAYAKAVSLDPAHSGLLLVSLGQALMAVGTPDSMKKAVVQLNNGVGRDKENAEAYRFLAQAYGEQGDIPAADLATAEGHYYAGDYKNAKIFAMRAQQKLKRGEPRWVRAQDIINYTPSN
;
A
#
# COMPACT_ATOMS: atom_id res chain seq x y z
N PRO A 1 14.03 27.59 -23.20
CA PRO A 1 12.72 27.10 -22.69
C PRO A 1 11.52 27.42 -23.60
N GLN A 2 11.38 28.67 -24.06
CA GLN A 2 10.28 29.11 -24.93
C GLN A 2 10.26 28.44 -26.30
N GLU A 3 11.41 28.34 -26.98
CA GLU A 3 11.50 27.64 -28.29
C GLU A 3 11.10 26.17 -28.20
N ARG A 4 11.42 25.50 -27.08
CA ARG A 4 11.03 24.11 -26.85
C ARG A 4 9.52 23.95 -26.68
N ILE A 5 8.86 24.91 -26.01
CA ILE A 5 7.39 24.92 -25.86
C ILE A 5 6.74 25.18 -27.21
N ALA A 6 7.21 26.19 -27.96
CA ALA A 6 6.68 26.52 -29.28
C ALA A 6 6.79 25.35 -30.27
N ASN A 7 7.94 24.66 -30.29
CA ASN A 7 8.14 23.48 -31.14
C ASN A 7 7.21 22.32 -30.73
N LEU A 8 6.99 22.11 -29.43
CA LEU A 8 6.05 21.10 -28.95
C LEU A 8 4.59 21.45 -29.28
N GLU A 9 4.19 22.73 -29.20
CA GLU A 9 2.84 23.16 -29.56
C GLU A 9 2.50 22.87 -31.02
N VAL A 10 3.45 23.09 -31.94
CA VAL A 10 3.29 22.75 -33.36
C VAL A 10 3.05 21.25 -33.53
N LEU A 11 3.88 20.41 -32.88
CA LEU A 11 3.76 18.96 -32.95
C LEU A 11 2.43 18.46 -32.35
N VAL A 12 1.99 19.03 -31.23
CA VAL A 12 0.71 18.67 -30.59
C VAL A 12 -0.47 19.05 -31.47
N ARG A 13 -0.48 20.24 -32.09
CA ARG A 13 -1.57 20.67 -32.98
C ARG A 13 -1.69 19.82 -34.24
N GLN A 14 -0.57 19.28 -34.73
CA GLN A 14 -0.53 18.38 -35.89
C GLN A 14 -0.84 16.92 -35.54
N SER A 15 -0.90 16.59 -34.25
CA SER A 15 -1.16 15.22 -33.81
C SER A 15 -2.58 14.78 -34.15
N PRO A 16 -2.78 13.56 -34.70
CA PRO A 16 -4.11 13.01 -34.91
C PRO A 16 -4.89 12.80 -33.59
N PHE A 17 -4.20 12.84 -32.45
CA PHE A 17 -4.78 12.66 -31.13
C PHE A 17 -5.18 13.96 -30.43
N VAL A 18 -4.94 15.14 -31.03
CA VAL A 18 -5.14 16.43 -30.35
C VAL A 18 -6.58 16.66 -29.87
N SER A 19 -7.56 16.09 -30.58
CA SER A 19 -8.99 16.18 -30.23
C SER A 19 -9.54 14.88 -29.65
N VAL A 20 -8.70 13.87 -29.44
CA VAL A 20 -9.12 12.59 -28.84
C VAL A 20 -9.26 12.79 -27.35
N VAL A 21 -10.47 12.58 -26.84
CA VAL A 21 -10.77 12.66 -25.41
C VAL A 21 -10.40 11.33 -24.75
N ASP A 22 -9.79 11.40 -23.57
CA ASP A 22 -9.48 10.21 -22.78
C ASP A 22 -10.75 9.39 -22.46
N PRO A 23 -10.64 8.05 -22.40
CA PRO A 23 -11.76 7.21 -21.99
C PRO A 23 -12.32 7.66 -20.62
N PRO A 24 -13.66 7.76 -20.44
CA PRO A 24 -14.24 8.25 -19.19
C PRO A 24 -13.78 7.49 -17.94
N ALA A 25 -13.57 6.17 -18.05
CA ALA A 25 -13.06 5.36 -16.95
C ALA A 25 -11.61 5.70 -16.57
N LEU A 26 -10.77 6.10 -17.54
CA LEU A 26 -9.41 6.54 -17.29
C LEU A 26 -9.42 7.89 -16.57
N GLN A 27 -10.21 8.85 -17.07
CA GLN A 27 -10.38 10.16 -16.44
C GLN A 27 -10.90 10.04 -15.01
N GLN A 28 -11.91 9.18 -14.77
CA GLN A 28 -12.45 8.94 -13.43
C GLN A 28 -11.37 8.43 -12.46
N ARG A 29 -10.57 7.44 -12.86
CA ARG A 29 -9.48 6.90 -12.03
C ARG A 29 -8.44 7.97 -11.73
N HIS A 30 -8.06 8.74 -12.75
CA HIS A 30 -7.12 9.84 -12.61
C HIS A 30 -7.61 10.90 -11.61
N ASP A 31 -8.86 11.32 -11.70
CA ASP A 31 -9.44 12.33 -10.80
C ASP A 31 -9.52 11.81 -9.35
N MET A 32 -9.88 10.53 -9.16
CA MET A 32 -9.84 9.89 -7.85
C MET A 32 -8.42 9.87 -7.26
N MET A 33 -7.41 9.53 -8.06
CA MET A 33 -6.01 9.47 -7.59
C MET A 33 -5.47 10.85 -7.24
N ARG A 34 -5.78 11.88 -8.04
CA ARG A 34 -5.42 13.27 -7.71
C ARG A 34 -6.00 13.70 -6.37
N ILE A 35 -7.24 13.32 -6.09
CA ILE A 35 -7.88 13.59 -4.81
C ILE A 35 -7.21 12.83 -3.66
N LYS A 36 -6.93 11.53 -3.83
CA LYS A 36 -6.20 10.73 -2.81
C LYS A 36 -4.84 11.34 -2.50
N ILE A 37 -4.05 11.66 -3.52
CA ILE A 37 -2.74 12.31 -3.36
C ILE A 37 -2.89 13.63 -2.61
N ALA A 38 -3.85 14.48 -3.01
CA ALA A 38 -4.08 15.75 -2.33
C ALA A 38 -4.49 15.55 -0.85
N ALA A 39 -5.32 14.55 -0.56
CA ALA A 39 -5.78 14.27 0.79
C ALA A 39 -4.63 13.87 1.73
N TYR A 40 -3.72 13.00 1.27
CA TYR A 40 -2.62 12.49 2.10
C TYR A 40 -1.38 13.38 2.09
N MET A 41 -1.14 14.16 1.03
CA MET A 41 0.11 14.93 0.86
C MET A 41 -0.06 16.45 0.93
N GLN A 42 -1.26 16.99 0.69
CA GLN A 42 -1.48 18.44 0.53
C GLN A 42 -2.55 19.02 1.47
N GLY A 43 -3.31 18.17 2.17
CA GLY A 43 -4.29 18.55 3.18
C GLY A 43 -5.64 19.03 2.62
N GLN A 44 -6.53 19.43 3.55
CA GLN A 44 -7.95 19.69 3.28
C GLN A 44 -8.21 20.77 2.22
N ALA A 45 -7.43 21.86 2.24
CA ALA A 45 -7.60 22.95 1.28
C ALA A 45 -7.34 22.51 -0.17
N ALA A 46 -6.38 21.62 -0.40
CA ALA A 46 -6.09 21.10 -1.73
C ALA A 46 -7.23 20.22 -2.26
N VAL A 47 -7.76 19.34 -1.41
CA VAL A 47 -8.91 18.50 -1.76
C VAL A 47 -10.13 19.38 -2.07
N ALA A 48 -10.43 20.39 -1.25
CA ALA A 48 -11.56 21.29 -1.47
C ALA A 48 -11.47 22.03 -2.82
N ARG A 49 -10.27 22.46 -3.23
CA ARG A 49 -10.05 23.07 -4.55
C ARG A 49 -10.34 22.11 -5.71
N LEU A 50 -9.89 20.85 -5.61
CA LEU A 50 -10.15 19.83 -6.63
C LEU A 50 -11.65 19.52 -6.74
N MET A 51 -12.34 19.43 -5.61
CA MET A 51 -13.77 19.11 -5.58
C MET A 51 -14.65 20.25 -6.11
N ARG A 52 -14.25 21.52 -5.96
CA ARG A 52 -15.04 22.69 -6.41
C ARG A 52 -15.42 22.63 -7.89
N LYS A 53 -14.55 22.09 -8.74
CA LYS A 53 -14.80 22.01 -10.19
C LYS A 53 -15.99 21.09 -10.51
N ASN A 54 -16.10 19.96 -9.80
CA ASN A 54 -17.15 18.96 -10.00
C ASN A 54 -17.61 18.37 -8.64
N PRO A 55 -18.41 19.09 -7.84
CA PRO A 55 -18.73 18.69 -6.46
C PRO A 55 -19.49 17.37 -6.35
N THR A 56 -20.26 17.03 -7.39
CA THR A 56 -21.09 15.81 -7.45
C THR A 56 -20.39 14.64 -8.17
N SER A 57 -19.13 14.79 -8.57
CA SER A 57 -18.39 13.69 -9.19
C SER A 57 -18.12 12.56 -8.19
N LEU A 58 -17.91 11.35 -8.70
CA LEU A 58 -17.47 10.22 -7.88
C LEU A 58 -16.16 10.53 -7.15
N ALA A 59 -15.23 11.20 -7.84
CA ALA A 59 -13.96 11.62 -7.26
C ALA A 59 -14.17 12.55 -6.06
N SER A 60 -15.09 13.53 -6.16
CA SER A 60 -15.42 14.42 -5.03
C SER A 60 -16.08 13.68 -3.87
N ARG A 61 -17.00 12.73 -4.13
CA ARG A 61 -17.57 11.88 -3.06
C ARG A 61 -16.50 11.01 -2.40
N TYR A 62 -15.55 10.49 -3.18
CA TYR A 62 -14.40 9.75 -2.66
C TYR A 62 -13.49 10.63 -1.80
N GLY A 63 -13.21 11.86 -2.24
CA GLY A 63 -12.46 12.84 -1.48
C GLY A 63 -13.13 13.23 -0.17
N ASP A 64 -14.45 13.40 -0.17
CA ASP A 64 -15.23 13.67 1.03
C ASP A 64 -15.17 12.49 2.02
N ALA A 65 -15.27 11.24 1.54
CA ALA A 65 -15.08 10.05 2.37
C ALA A 65 -13.67 9.99 2.99
N GLN A 66 -12.62 10.28 2.20
CA GLN A 66 -11.23 10.34 2.68
C GLN A 66 -10.98 11.46 3.68
N GLN A 67 -11.49 12.66 3.42
CA GLN A 67 -11.41 13.79 4.35
C GLN A 67 -12.09 13.45 5.68
N THR A 68 -13.26 12.81 5.62
CA THR A 68 -13.99 12.36 6.81
C THR A 68 -13.23 11.27 7.56
N TYR A 69 -12.57 10.36 6.85
CA TYR A 69 -11.69 9.36 7.46
C TYR A 69 -10.48 10.00 8.17
N LEU A 70 -9.77 10.91 7.50
CA LEU A 70 -8.54 11.52 8.02
C LEU A 70 -8.83 12.45 9.20
N TYR A 71 -9.82 13.33 9.08
CA TYR A 71 -10.05 14.45 9.99
C TYR A 71 -11.37 14.40 10.76
N GLY A 72 -12.25 13.44 10.44
CA GLY A 72 -13.57 13.29 11.06
C GLY A 72 -13.71 12.01 11.86
N ASN A 73 -14.96 11.57 12.04
CA ASN A 73 -15.31 10.35 12.77
C ASN A 73 -15.38 9.13 11.81
N PRO A 74 -14.74 7.99 12.14
CA PRO A 74 -14.84 6.74 11.39
C PRO A 74 -16.26 6.31 11.01
N GLY A 75 -17.26 6.50 11.88
CA GLY A 75 -18.65 6.11 11.59
C GLY A 75 -19.24 6.85 10.38
N ALA A 76 -19.01 8.16 10.29
CA ALA A 76 -19.46 8.96 9.16
C ALA A 76 -18.70 8.59 7.87
N ALA A 77 -17.39 8.31 7.98
CA ALA A 77 -16.59 7.86 6.86
C ALA A 77 -17.06 6.49 6.32
N LEU A 78 -17.47 5.56 7.19
CA LEU A 78 -18.05 4.28 6.79
C LEU A 78 -19.36 4.47 6.00
N THR A 79 -20.26 5.33 6.46
CA THR A 79 -21.51 5.62 5.74
C THR A 79 -21.24 6.16 4.33
N LYS A 80 -20.33 7.13 4.21
CA LYS A 80 -19.92 7.68 2.90
C LYS A 80 -19.28 6.62 2.01
N THR A 81 -18.39 5.81 2.57
CA THR A 81 -17.71 4.73 1.85
C THR A 81 -18.67 3.63 1.41
N ALA A 82 -19.69 3.30 2.21
CA ALA A 82 -20.72 2.33 1.85
C ALA A 82 -21.53 2.77 0.63
N ALA A 83 -21.83 4.08 0.50
CA ALA A 83 -22.48 4.62 -0.69
C ALA A 83 -21.61 4.45 -1.95
N LEU A 84 -20.29 4.69 -1.84
CA LEU A 84 -19.34 4.49 -2.93
C LEU A 84 -19.25 3.01 -3.35
N ILE A 85 -19.18 2.09 -2.38
CA ILE A 85 -19.16 0.64 -2.63
C ILE A 85 -20.46 0.19 -3.32
N LYS A 86 -21.62 0.75 -2.93
CA LYS A 86 -22.90 0.44 -3.57
C LYS A 86 -22.90 0.86 -5.05
N GLU A 87 -22.33 2.01 -5.37
CA GLU A 87 -22.24 2.55 -6.73
C GLU A 87 -21.24 1.77 -7.59
N GLN A 88 -20.06 1.42 -7.06
CA GLN A 88 -19.05 0.63 -7.77
C GLN A 88 -18.51 -0.52 -6.88
N PRO A 89 -19.20 -1.66 -6.81
CA PRO A 89 -18.86 -2.76 -5.90
C PRO A 89 -17.56 -3.48 -6.28
N LYS A 90 -17.06 -3.28 -7.50
CA LYS A 90 -15.81 -3.86 -8.02
C LYS A 90 -14.62 -2.90 -7.96
N ASN A 91 -14.75 -1.74 -7.30
CA ASN A 91 -13.67 -0.77 -7.18
C ASN A 91 -12.80 -1.07 -5.93
N PRO A 92 -11.53 -1.50 -6.09
CA PRO A 92 -10.69 -1.88 -4.95
C PRO A 92 -10.39 -0.72 -4.00
N TYR A 93 -10.32 0.53 -4.49
CA TYR A 93 -10.02 1.71 -3.68
C TYR A 93 -11.08 2.01 -2.61
N PHE A 94 -12.32 1.59 -2.84
CA PHE A 94 -13.39 1.78 -1.86
C PHE A 94 -13.35 0.72 -0.76
N GLN A 95 -12.93 -0.49 -1.09
CA GLN A 95 -12.71 -1.56 -0.11
C GLN A 95 -11.45 -1.30 0.72
N GLU A 96 -10.40 -0.77 0.10
CA GLU A 96 -9.21 -0.26 0.79
C GLU A 96 -9.59 0.82 1.82
N LEU A 97 -10.28 1.88 1.39
CA LEU A 97 -10.71 2.95 2.30
C LEU A 97 -11.59 2.41 3.43
N ARG A 98 -12.48 1.46 3.15
CA ARG A 98 -13.28 0.78 4.18
C ARG A 98 -12.39 0.07 5.20
N GLY A 99 -11.37 -0.66 4.74
CA GLY A 99 -10.37 -1.30 5.60
C GLY A 99 -9.66 -0.29 6.50
N ASP A 100 -9.16 0.80 5.93
CA ASP A 100 -8.46 1.87 6.66
C ASP A 100 -9.33 2.48 7.77
N ILE A 101 -10.60 2.75 7.45
CA ILE A 101 -11.56 3.29 8.41
C ILE A 101 -11.84 2.28 9.53
N LEU A 102 -11.99 0.99 9.20
CA LEU A 102 -12.26 -0.07 10.19
C LEU A 102 -11.07 -0.31 11.10
N MET A 103 -9.84 -0.22 10.59
CA MET A 103 -8.63 -0.23 11.42
C MET A 103 -8.64 0.95 12.40
N LYS A 104 -8.93 2.17 11.92
CA LYS A 104 -9.03 3.36 12.79
C LYS A 104 -10.17 3.25 13.81
N ALA A 105 -11.23 2.50 13.49
CA ALA A 105 -12.35 2.22 14.39
C ALA A 105 -12.10 1.04 15.35
N ASN A 106 -10.88 0.49 15.40
CA ASN A 106 -10.51 -0.68 16.20
C ASN A 106 -11.37 -1.93 15.88
N LYS A 107 -11.66 -2.16 14.59
CA LYS A 107 -12.40 -3.32 14.07
C LYS A 107 -11.53 -4.14 13.11
N PRO A 108 -10.46 -4.79 13.61
CA PRO A 108 -9.45 -5.41 12.74
C PRO A 108 -9.99 -6.60 11.94
N LYS A 109 -10.96 -7.35 12.48
CA LYS A 109 -11.59 -8.47 11.75
C LYS A 109 -12.35 -7.98 10.51
N ASP A 110 -13.23 -7.00 10.69
CA ASP A 110 -13.98 -6.40 9.58
C ASP A 110 -13.04 -5.70 8.58
N ALA A 111 -11.94 -5.11 9.07
CA ALA A 111 -10.91 -4.50 8.23
C ALA A 111 -10.20 -5.55 7.37
N ALA A 112 -9.82 -6.69 7.93
CA ALA A 112 -9.21 -7.79 7.19
C ALA A 112 -10.13 -8.30 6.07
N ASP A 113 -11.44 -8.42 6.32
CA ASP A 113 -12.42 -8.79 5.29
C ASP A 113 -12.49 -7.74 4.17
N ALA A 114 -12.47 -6.45 4.51
CA ALA A 114 -12.48 -5.36 3.54
C ALA A 114 -11.19 -5.34 2.69
N TYR A 115 -10.02 -5.47 3.30
CA TYR A 115 -8.75 -5.54 2.57
C TYR A 115 -8.65 -6.81 1.71
N ALA A 116 -9.12 -7.96 2.20
CA ALA A 116 -9.17 -9.19 1.40
C ALA A 116 -10.05 -8.99 0.16
N LYS A 117 -11.17 -8.28 0.30
CA LYS A 117 -12.01 -7.90 -0.84
C LYS A 117 -11.26 -6.95 -1.79
N ALA A 118 -10.56 -5.95 -1.27
CA ALA A 118 -9.74 -5.04 -2.07
C ALA A 118 -8.67 -5.79 -2.88
N VAL A 119 -7.91 -6.69 -2.25
CA VAL A 119 -6.91 -7.55 -2.90
C VAL A 119 -7.55 -8.40 -4.02
N SER A 120 -8.73 -8.96 -3.80
CA SER A 120 -9.43 -9.77 -4.82
C SER A 120 -9.91 -8.96 -6.04
N LEU A 121 -10.11 -7.66 -5.88
CA LEU A 121 -10.59 -6.75 -6.91
C LEU A 121 -9.45 -6.00 -7.61
N ASP A 122 -8.25 -6.03 -7.05
CA ASP A 122 -7.11 -5.26 -7.54
C ASP A 122 -6.43 -5.95 -8.73
N PRO A 123 -6.52 -5.39 -9.94
CA PRO A 123 -5.84 -5.96 -11.11
C PRO A 123 -4.32 -5.81 -11.06
N ALA A 124 -3.79 -4.89 -10.23
CA ALA A 124 -2.36 -4.64 -10.14
C ALA A 124 -1.63 -5.57 -9.16
N HIS A 125 -2.36 -6.34 -8.36
CA HIS A 125 -1.82 -7.19 -7.29
C HIS A 125 -0.83 -6.41 -6.40
N SER A 126 -1.27 -5.25 -5.92
CA SER A 126 -0.49 -4.29 -5.13
C SER A 126 0.08 -4.92 -3.86
N GLY A 127 1.40 -4.77 -3.68
CA GLY A 127 2.08 -5.14 -2.44
C GLY A 127 1.51 -4.40 -1.22
N LEU A 128 1.12 -3.14 -1.39
CA LEU A 128 0.57 -2.31 -0.31
C LEU A 128 -0.74 -2.90 0.26
N LEU A 129 -1.65 -3.35 -0.60
CA LEU A 129 -2.92 -3.95 -0.14
C LEU A 129 -2.68 -5.26 0.62
N LEU A 130 -1.70 -6.05 0.20
CA LEU A 130 -1.29 -7.28 0.90
C LEU A 130 -0.71 -6.96 2.28
N VAL A 131 0.08 -5.88 2.38
CA VAL A 131 0.66 -5.41 3.65
C VAL A 131 -0.44 -4.91 4.59
N SER A 132 -1.38 -4.10 4.11
CA SER A 132 -2.53 -3.63 4.91
C SER A 132 -3.41 -4.79 5.38
N LEU A 133 -3.66 -5.80 4.53
CA LEU A 133 -4.35 -7.02 4.94
C LEU A 133 -3.57 -7.77 6.02
N GLY A 134 -2.25 -7.91 5.85
CA GLY A 134 -1.36 -8.52 6.83
C GLY A 134 -1.44 -7.82 8.19
N GLN A 135 -1.35 -6.49 8.20
CA GLN A 135 -1.47 -5.68 9.41
C GLN A 135 -2.83 -5.87 10.11
N ALA A 136 -3.93 -5.86 9.35
CA ALA A 136 -5.26 -6.10 9.90
C ALA A 136 -5.37 -7.50 10.53
N LEU A 137 -4.80 -8.52 9.88
CA LEU A 137 -4.77 -9.90 10.40
C LEU A 137 -3.91 -10.05 11.66
N MET A 138 -2.81 -9.30 11.78
CA MET A 138 -2.03 -9.23 13.03
C MET A 138 -2.89 -8.64 14.15
N ALA A 139 -3.59 -7.54 13.87
CA ALA A 139 -4.45 -6.86 14.84
C ALA A 139 -5.66 -7.71 15.28
N VAL A 140 -6.06 -8.74 14.52
CA VAL A 140 -7.06 -9.73 14.97
C VAL A 140 -6.54 -10.56 16.16
N GLY A 141 -5.22 -10.78 16.27
CA GLY A 141 -4.59 -11.33 17.47
C GLY A 141 -4.79 -12.82 17.73
N THR A 142 -5.30 -13.60 16.75
CA THR A 142 -5.45 -15.06 16.88
C THR A 142 -4.29 -15.80 16.24
N PRO A 143 -3.95 -17.04 16.68
CA PRO A 143 -2.89 -17.83 16.03
C PRO A 143 -3.14 -18.09 14.54
N ASP A 144 -4.40 -18.30 14.13
CA ASP A 144 -4.78 -18.49 12.73
C ASP A 144 -4.62 -17.20 11.91
N SER A 145 -5.11 -16.07 12.43
CA SER A 145 -4.94 -14.78 11.76
C SER A 145 -3.46 -14.40 11.64
N MET A 146 -2.63 -14.72 12.64
CA MET A 146 -1.19 -14.49 12.57
C MET A 146 -0.51 -15.30 11.46
N LYS A 147 -0.88 -16.57 11.29
CA LYS A 147 -0.39 -17.40 10.16
C LYS A 147 -0.76 -16.80 8.81
N LYS A 148 -2.01 -16.34 8.68
CA LYS A 148 -2.48 -15.65 7.47
C LYS A 148 -1.74 -14.33 7.26
N ALA A 149 -1.48 -13.56 8.32
CA ALA A 149 -0.75 -12.31 8.25
C ALA A 149 0.64 -12.49 7.66
N VAL A 150 1.40 -13.47 8.16
CA VAL A 150 2.73 -13.83 7.64
C VAL A 150 2.68 -14.15 6.14
N VAL A 151 1.67 -14.90 5.67
CA VAL A 151 1.52 -15.20 4.24
C VAL A 151 1.31 -13.92 3.43
N GLN A 152 0.40 -13.03 3.86
CA GLN A 152 0.12 -11.79 3.13
C GLN A 152 1.31 -10.83 3.14
N LEU A 153 2.01 -10.70 4.27
CA LEU A 153 3.19 -9.86 4.41
C LEU A 153 4.36 -10.36 3.55
N ASN A 154 4.60 -11.68 3.50
CA ASN A 154 5.60 -12.26 2.59
C ASN A 154 5.26 -11.97 1.12
N ASN A 155 3.98 -12.10 0.73
CA ASN A 155 3.54 -11.76 -0.62
C ASN A 155 3.71 -10.25 -0.89
N GLY A 156 3.43 -9.41 0.11
CA GLY A 156 3.58 -7.96 0.05
C GLY A 156 5.03 -7.54 -0.21
N VAL A 157 5.98 -7.98 0.60
CA VAL A 157 7.42 -7.68 0.40
C VAL A 157 7.98 -8.29 -0.89
N GLY A 158 7.40 -9.39 -1.36
CA GLY A 158 7.75 -9.96 -2.66
C GLY A 158 7.35 -9.08 -3.85
N ARG A 159 6.29 -8.27 -3.69
CA ARG A 159 5.80 -7.32 -4.71
C ARG A 159 6.47 -5.95 -4.62
N ASP A 160 6.78 -5.52 -3.41
CA ASP A 160 7.42 -4.25 -3.12
C ASP A 160 8.53 -4.44 -2.09
N LYS A 161 9.74 -4.66 -2.60
CA LYS A 161 10.93 -4.92 -1.78
C LYS A 161 11.43 -3.67 -1.06
N GLU A 162 11.07 -2.48 -1.53
CA GLU A 162 11.53 -1.20 -0.95
C GLU A 162 10.63 -0.75 0.21
N ASN A 163 9.52 -1.45 0.44
CA ASN A 163 8.63 -1.20 1.56
C ASN A 163 9.23 -1.67 2.89
N ALA A 164 10.06 -0.82 3.50
CA ALA A 164 10.67 -1.09 4.80
C ALA A 164 9.62 -1.33 5.91
N GLU A 165 8.45 -0.71 5.82
CA GLU A 165 7.39 -0.90 6.81
C GLU A 165 6.81 -2.32 6.78
N ALA A 166 6.65 -2.90 5.59
CA ALA A 166 6.19 -4.27 5.42
C ALA A 166 7.12 -5.29 6.11
N TYR A 167 8.44 -5.06 6.04
CA TYR A 167 9.41 -5.89 6.76
C TYR A 167 9.31 -5.79 8.28
N ARG A 168 8.96 -4.61 8.82
CA ARG A 168 8.72 -4.45 10.26
C ARG A 168 7.51 -5.27 10.72
N PHE A 169 6.40 -5.21 9.99
CA PHE A 169 5.22 -6.04 10.29
C PHE A 169 5.55 -7.53 10.14
N LEU A 170 6.30 -7.92 9.10
CA LEU A 170 6.69 -9.31 8.89
C LEU A 170 7.57 -9.85 10.02
N ALA A 171 8.56 -9.06 10.47
CA ALA A 171 9.41 -9.41 11.59
C ALA A 171 8.61 -9.55 12.89
N GLN A 172 7.70 -8.61 13.18
CA GLN A 172 6.81 -8.70 14.33
C GLN A 172 5.93 -9.96 14.26
N ALA A 173 5.31 -10.24 13.12
CA ALA A 173 4.45 -11.41 12.96
C ALA A 173 5.20 -12.74 13.16
N TYR A 174 6.44 -12.85 12.66
CA TYR A 174 7.30 -14.01 12.94
C TYR A 174 7.68 -14.10 14.43
N GLY A 175 7.99 -12.97 15.07
CA GLY A 175 8.30 -12.90 16.49
C GLY A 175 7.14 -13.39 17.36
N GLU A 176 5.91 -12.96 17.05
CA GLU A 176 4.69 -13.41 17.75
C GLU A 176 4.38 -14.90 17.53
N GLN A 177 4.85 -15.49 16.43
CA GLN A 177 4.79 -16.94 16.20
C GLN A 177 5.93 -17.73 16.87
N GLY A 178 6.91 -17.05 17.46
CA GLY A 178 8.12 -17.66 18.01
C GLY A 178 9.17 -18.06 16.96
N ASP A 179 8.98 -17.71 15.68
CA ASP A 179 9.95 -17.95 14.60
C ASP A 179 11.01 -16.83 14.60
N ILE A 180 11.81 -16.80 15.66
CA ILE A 180 12.87 -15.80 15.86
C ILE A 180 13.87 -15.72 14.69
N PRO A 181 14.33 -16.84 14.11
CA PRO A 181 15.25 -16.77 12.96
C PRO A 181 14.62 -16.09 11.74
N ALA A 182 13.32 -16.31 11.48
CA ALA A 182 12.62 -15.61 10.41
C ALA A 182 12.37 -14.13 10.74
N ALA A 183 12.12 -13.79 12.00
CA ALA A 183 12.00 -12.40 12.44
C ALA A 183 13.32 -11.63 12.25
N ASP A 184 14.44 -12.23 12.63
CA ASP A 184 15.78 -11.66 12.40
C ASP A 184 16.07 -11.51 10.90
N LEU A 185 15.70 -12.49 10.06
CA LEU A 185 15.88 -12.40 8.61
C LEU A 185 15.01 -11.30 7.98
N ALA A 186 13.73 -11.21 8.35
CA ALA A 186 12.85 -10.14 7.86
C ALA A 186 13.38 -8.75 8.26
N THR A 187 13.91 -8.62 9.47
CA THR A 187 14.58 -7.38 9.93
C THR A 187 15.82 -7.08 9.10
N ALA A 188 16.64 -8.09 8.81
CA ALA A 188 17.83 -7.96 7.96
C ALA A 188 17.48 -7.48 6.55
N GLU A 189 16.44 -8.06 5.94
CA GLU A 189 15.96 -7.69 4.62
C GLU A 189 15.39 -6.26 4.59
N GLY A 190 14.65 -5.87 5.62
CA GLY A 190 14.17 -4.49 5.76
C GLY A 190 15.32 -3.48 5.80
N HIS A 191 16.36 -3.74 6.59
CA HIS A 191 17.56 -2.89 6.61
C HIS A 191 18.30 -2.90 5.26
N TYR A 192 18.37 -4.06 4.60
CA TYR A 192 19.05 -4.20 3.32
C TYR A 192 18.41 -3.31 2.25
N TYR A 193 17.09 -3.36 2.08
CA TYR A 193 16.39 -2.54 1.09
C TYR A 193 16.29 -1.06 1.48
N ALA A 194 16.42 -0.74 2.78
CA ALA A 194 16.57 0.63 3.25
C ALA A 194 17.99 1.21 3.05
N GLY A 195 18.96 0.41 2.55
CA GLY A 195 20.35 0.82 2.37
C GLY A 195 21.20 0.78 3.65
N ASP A 196 20.65 0.32 4.77
CA ASP A 196 21.35 0.15 6.04
C ASP A 196 22.07 -1.21 6.10
N TYR A 197 23.07 -1.35 5.23
CA TYR A 197 23.78 -2.62 5.06
C TYR A 197 24.52 -3.09 6.32
N LYS A 198 24.89 -2.16 7.22
CA LYS A 198 25.54 -2.49 8.49
C LYS A 198 24.59 -3.28 9.38
N ASN A 199 23.39 -2.75 9.64
CA ASN A 199 22.41 -3.45 10.46
C ASN A 199 21.85 -4.69 9.74
N ALA A 200 21.69 -4.64 8.42
CA ALA A 200 21.29 -5.79 7.63
C ALA A 200 22.19 -7.02 7.89
N LYS A 201 23.52 -6.83 7.87
CA LYS A 201 24.48 -7.91 8.17
C LYS A 201 24.36 -8.44 9.59
N ILE A 202 24.18 -7.56 10.59
CA ILE A 202 24.05 -7.96 12.00
C ILE A 202 22.86 -8.91 12.18
N PHE A 203 21.69 -8.53 11.67
CA PHE A 203 20.49 -9.34 11.78
C PHE A 203 20.56 -10.62 10.92
N ALA A 204 21.16 -10.54 9.72
CA ALA A 204 21.35 -11.71 8.87
C ALA A 204 22.25 -12.76 9.53
N MET A 205 23.35 -12.35 10.19
CA MET A 205 24.20 -13.27 10.95
C MET A 205 23.44 -13.94 12.10
N ARG A 206 22.63 -13.18 12.85
CA ARG A 206 21.79 -13.72 13.93
C ARG A 206 20.78 -14.75 13.42
N ALA A 207 20.10 -14.45 12.30
CA ALA A 207 19.20 -15.38 11.65
C ALA A 207 19.93 -16.65 11.22
N GLN A 208 21.05 -16.48 10.50
CA GLN A 208 21.82 -17.59 9.93
C GLN A 208 22.34 -18.57 10.98
N GLN A 209 22.75 -18.10 12.16
CA GLN A 209 23.20 -18.95 13.28
C GLN A 209 22.14 -19.95 13.75
N LYS A 210 20.86 -19.60 13.61
CA LYS A 210 19.72 -20.40 14.09
C LYS A 210 18.99 -21.15 12.98
N LEU A 211 19.24 -20.80 11.72
CA LEU A 211 18.66 -21.45 10.54
C LEU A 211 19.45 -22.71 10.15
N LYS A 212 18.76 -23.70 9.57
CA LYS A 212 19.42 -24.90 9.07
C LYS A 212 20.26 -24.55 7.84
N ARG A 213 21.55 -24.91 7.87
CA ARG A 213 22.47 -24.65 6.77
C ARG A 213 21.92 -25.19 5.44
N GLY A 214 21.93 -24.33 4.42
CA GLY A 214 21.48 -24.66 3.06
C GLY A 214 19.98 -24.53 2.82
N GLU A 215 19.16 -24.26 3.84
CA GLU A 215 17.74 -23.98 3.61
C GLU A 215 17.54 -22.59 2.96
N PRO A 216 16.43 -22.33 2.26
CA PRO A 216 16.24 -21.08 1.51
C PRO A 216 16.45 -19.80 2.34
N ARG A 217 15.96 -19.77 3.58
CA ARG A 217 16.15 -18.63 4.50
C ARG A 217 17.62 -18.44 4.89
N TRP A 218 18.36 -19.53 5.07
CA TRP A 218 19.78 -19.49 5.38
C TRP A 218 20.59 -18.89 4.22
N VAL A 219 20.24 -19.26 2.98
CA VAL A 219 20.89 -18.72 1.77
C VAL A 219 20.60 -17.23 1.62
N ARG A 220 19.36 -16.79 1.81
CA ARG A 220 19.01 -15.36 1.78
C ARG A 220 19.78 -14.54 2.84
N ALA A 221 19.93 -15.08 4.05
CA ALA A 221 20.77 -14.47 5.06
C ALA A 221 22.25 -14.38 4.61
N GLN A 222 22.77 -15.46 4.01
CA GLN A 222 24.14 -15.52 3.48
C GLN A 222 24.38 -14.45 2.40
N ASP A 223 23.41 -14.22 1.52
CA ASP A 223 23.49 -13.21 0.46
C ASP A 223 23.64 -11.80 1.05
N ILE A 224 22.87 -11.48 2.10
CA ILE A 224 22.97 -10.19 2.82
C ILE A 224 24.33 -10.04 3.51
N ILE A 225 24.83 -11.11 4.14
CA ILE A 225 26.14 -11.11 4.83
C ILE A 225 27.27 -10.83 3.83
N ASN A 226 27.22 -11.48 2.67
CA ASN A 226 28.24 -11.39 1.64
C ASN A 226 28.14 -10.13 0.78
N TYR A 227 27.03 -9.40 0.84
CA TYR A 227 26.84 -8.19 0.05
C TYR A 227 27.88 -7.11 0.41
N THR A 228 28.55 -6.58 -0.59
CA THR A 228 29.46 -5.44 -0.51
C THR A 228 28.94 -4.34 -1.44
N PRO A 229 28.53 -3.17 -0.92
CA PRO A 229 28.12 -2.05 -1.76
C PRO A 229 29.25 -1.65 -2.70
N SER A 230 28.93 -1.33 -3.95
CA SER A 230 29.88 -0.69 -4.86
C SER A 230 30.10 0.75 -4.41
N ASN A 231 31.37 1.16 -4.26
CA ASN A 231 31.76 2.53 -3.94
C ASN A 231 31.41 3.51 -5.08
#